data_AF-A0A8X6GGB7-F1
#
_entry.id   AF-A0A8X6GGB7-F1
#
_cell.length_a   1.000
_cell.length_b   1.000
_cell.length_c   1.000
_cell.angle_alpha   90.00
_cell.angle_beta   90.00
_cell.angle_gamma   90.00
#
_symmetry.space_group_name_H-M   'P 1'
#
loop_
_entity.id
_entity.type
_entity.pdbx_description
1 polymer ?
#
loop_
_entity_poly.entity_id
_entity_poly.type
_entity_poly.pdbx_seq_one_letter_code
_entity_poly.pdbx_strand_id
1 'polypeptide(L)'
;MALSSRRCENLPDDFCYICGEYSLIKNPMRSITDYHVEQLYLAYFGKKLGDQDKSWAHHKICVKCLNDLRFSLKGKETALRFGVPMTWREPKNPCDD
;
A
#
# COMPACT_ATOMS: atom_id res chain seq x y z
N MET A 1 30.93 -1.92 21.75
CA MET A 1 29.57 -2.41 22.08
C MET A 1 28.81 -2.48 20.78
N ALA A 2 28.41 -3.67 20.34
CA ALA A 2 27.64 -3.81 19.10
C ALA A 2 26.32 -3.06 19.27
N LEU A 3 26.05 -2.05 18.44
CA LEU A 3 24.72 -1.48 18.30
C LEU A 3 23.84 -2.63 17.86
N SER A 4 23.00 -3.14 18.76
CA SER A 4 22.01 -4.15 18.41
C SER A 4 21.11 -3.53 17.34
N SER A 5 21.35 -3.91 16.08
CA SER A 5 20.71 -3.31 14.92
C SER A 5 19.21 -3.51 15.04
N ARG A 6 18.44 -2.44 15.16
CA ARG A 6 16.98 -2.53 15.08
C ARG A 6 16.61 -2.81 13.62
N ARG A 7 16.59 -4.09 13.24
CA ARG A 7 16.03 -4.52 11.95
C ARG A 7 14.52 -4.38 12.01
N CYS A 8 13.92 -3.87 10.93
CA CYS A 8 12.47 -3.88 10.81
C CYS A 8 12.03 -5.35 10.67
N GLU A 9 11.24 -5.84 11.62
CA GLU A 9 10.72 -7.22 11.59
C GLU A 9 9.45 -7.34 10.73
N ASN A 10 8.78 -6.22 10.47
CA ASN A 10 7.57 -6.19 9.65
C ASN A 10 7.92 -6.42 8.17
N LEU A 11 7.13 -7.24 7.51
CA LEU A 11 7.22 -7.43 6.08
C LEU A 11 6.54 -6.27 5.35
N PRO A 12 6.96 -5.91 4.13
CA PRO A 12 6.28 -4.87 3.34
C PRO A 12 4.78 -5.16 3.22
N ASP A 13 4.44 -6.42 2.98
CA ASP A 13 3.07 -6.88 2.82
C ASP A 13 2.19 -6.78 4.07
N ASP A 14 2.73 -6.40 5.23
CA ASP A 14 1.96 -6.12 6.42
C ASP A 14 1.28 -4.75 6.38
N PHE A 15 1.68 -3.84 5.48
CA PHE A 15 1.05 -2.54 5.32
C PHE A 15 0.27 -2.44 4.01
N CYS A 16 -0.82 -1.69 4.03
CA CYS A 16 -1.59 -1.40 2.83
C CYS A 16 -0.83 -0.42 1.93
N TYR A 17 -0.59 -0.76 0.66
CA TYR A 17 0.06 0.13 -0.29
C TYR A 17 -0.64 1.49 -0.47
N ILE A 18 -1.97 1.55 -0.38
CA ILE A 18 -2.73 2.78 -0.65
C ILE A 18 -2.71 3.73 0.56
N CYS A 19 -3.06 3.23 1.76
CA CYS A 19 -3.20 4.05 2.96
C CYS A 19 -2.01 3.98 3.93
N GLY A 20 -1.10 3.02 3.77
CA GLY A 20 0.01 2.79 4.71
C GLY A 20 -0.38 2.19 6.05
N GLU A 21 -1.65 1.90 6.28
CA GLU A 21 -2.10 1.32 7.55
C GLU A 21 -1.58 -0.12 7.68
N TYR A 22 -1.04 -0.42 8.86
CA TYR A 22 -0.66 -1.77 9.24
C TYR A 22 -1.89 -2.66 9.33
N SER A 23 -1.84 -3.81 8.67
CA SER A 23 -2.88 -4.82 8.74
C SER A 23 -2.67 -5.65 10.00
N LEU A 24 -3.43 -5.33 11.05
CA LEU A 24 -3.65 -6.28 12.12
C LEU A 24 -4.18 -7.56 11.46
N ILE A 25 -3.56 -8.71 11.73
CA ILE A 25 -3.75 -10.06 11.14
C ILE A 25 -5.22 -10.45 10.81
N LYS A 26 -6.21 -9.76 11.40
CA LYS A 26 -7.65 -9.90 11.17
C LYS A 26 -8.19 -9.23 9.91
N ASN A 27 -7.49 -8.29 9.28
CA ASN A 27 -8.00 -7.62 8.09
C ASN A 27 -7.53 -8.35 6.82
N PRO A 28 -8.45 -8.91 6.01
CA PRO A 28 -8.07 -9.54 4.77
C PRO A 28 -7.46 -8.49 3.83
N MET A 29 -6.25 -8.77 3.34
CA MET A 29 -5.58 -7.98 2.31
C MET A 29 -5.74 -8.63 0.94
N ARG A 30 -5.70 -7.82 -0.11
CA ARG A 30 -5.79 -8.25 -1.51
C ARG A 30 -4.53 -7.87 -2.26
N SER A 31 -4.17 -8.65 -3.26
CA SER A 31 -3.06 -8.31 -4.14
C SER A 31 -3.38 -7.03 -4.90
N ILE A 32 -2.44 -6.08 -4.92
CA ILE A 32 -2.58 -4.84 -5.68
C ILE A 32 -2.36 -5.05 -7.19
N THR A 33 -1.64 -6.11 -7.55
CA THR A 33 -1.40 -6.52 -8.95
C THR A 33 -2.57 -7.27 -9.57
N ASP A 34 -3.68 -7.44 -8.84
CA ASP A 34 -4.92 -7.88 -9.45
C ASP A 34 -5.35 -6.85 -10.50
N TYR A 35 -5.60 -7.29 -11.74
CA TYR A 35 -5.89 -6.42 -12.87
C TYR A 35 -7.00 -5.40 -12.56
N HIS A 36 -8.05 -5.80 -11.84
CA HIS A 36 -9.12 -4.86 -11.50
C HIS A 36 -8.64 -3.79 -10.52
N VAL A 37 -7.78 -4.14 -9.57
CA VAL A 37 -7.25 -3.18 -8.58
C VAL A 37 -6.36 -2.13 -9.23
N GLU A 38 -5.49 -2.55 -10.16
CA GLU A 38 -4.64 -1.62 -10.92
C GLU A 38 -5.48 -0.60 -11.71
N GLN A 39 -6.53 -1.06 -12.39
CA GLN A 39 -7.43 -0.18 -13.14
C GLN A 39 -8.18 0.80 -12.23
N LEU A 40 -8.67 0.32 -11.08
CA LEU A 40 -9.35 1.17 -10.09
C LEU A 40 -8.40 2.24 -9.54
N TYR A 41 -7.14 1.87 -9.25
CA TYR A 41 -6.12 2.80 -8.76
C TYR A 41 -5.80 3.86 -9.81
N LEU A 42 -5.57 3.46 -11.07
CA LEU A 42 -5.29 4.37 -12.17
C LEU A 42 -6.46 5.34 -12.41
N ALA A 43 -7.70 4.85 -12.40
CA ALA A 43 -8.87 5.67 -12.61
C ALA A 43 -9.09 6.71 -11.50
N TYR A 44 -8.80 6.33 -10.24
CA TYR A 44 -8.98 7.22 -9.10
C TYR A 44 -7.85 8.24 -8.94
N PHE A 45 -6.59 7.79 -8.98
CA PHE A 45 -5.42 8.65 -8.72
C PHE A 45 -4.79 9.25 -9.99
N GLY A 46 -5.17 8.78 -11.18
CA GLY A 46 -4.56 9.20 -12.45
C GLY A 46 -3.09 8.80 -12.58
N LYS A 47 -2.62 7.84 -11.78
CA LYS A 47 -1.22 7.40 -11.72
C LYS A 47 -1.15 5.88 -11.79
N LYS A 48 -0.12 5.35 -12.45
CA LYS A 48 0.18 3.91 -12.45
C LYS A 48 0.79 3.50 -11.11
N LEU A 49 0.67 2.22 -10.78
CA LEU A 49 1.36 1.63 -9.63
C LEU A 49 2.88 1.67 -9.87
N GLY A 50 3.60 2.17 -8.87
CA GLY A 50 5.07 2.25 -8.90
C GLY A 50 5.72 1.09 -8.14
N ASP A 51 6.92 0.73 -8.59
CA ASP A 51 7.86 -0.20 -7.94
C ASP A 51 7.31 -1.60 -7.64
N GLN A 52 6.20 -2.01 -8.27
CA GLN A 52 5.60 -3.33 -8.06
C GLN A 52 6.48 -4.49 -8.55
N ASP A 53 7.49 -4.22 -9.39
CA ASP A 53 8.54 -5.16 -9.76
C ASP A 53 9.57 -5.41 -8.64
N LYS A 54 9.60 -4.54 -7.62
CA LYS A 54 10.55 -4.62 -6.51
C LYS A 54 9.99 -5.48 -5.38
N SER A 55 10.85 -6.33 -4.82
CA SER A 55 10.50 -7.18 -3.66
C SER A 55 10.28 -6.40 -2.36
N TRP A 56 10.86 -5.20 -2.25
CA TRP A 56 10.66 -4.32 -1.09
C TRP A 56 9.37 -3.52 -1.14
N ALA A 57 8.75 -3.40 -2.33
CA ALA A 57 7.49 -2.70 -2.47
C ALA A 57 6.36 -3.50 -1.84
N HIS A 58 5.29 -2.82 -1.51
CA HIS A 58 4.13 -3.46 -0.89
C HIS A 58 3.23 -3.98 -2.02
N HIS A 59 2.89 -5.27 -2.01
CA HIS A 59 2.06 -5.90 -3.04
C HIS A 59 0.62 -6.09 -2.59
N LYS A 60 0.27 -5.59 -1.39
CA LYS A 60 -1.03 -5.79 -0.76
C LYS A 60 -1.74 -4.50 -0.44
N ILE A 61 -3.07 -4.54 -0.53
CA ILE A 61 -3.97 -3.48 -0.12
C ILE A 61 -5.03 -4.00 0.85
N CYS A 62 -5.49 -3.15 1.77
CA CYS A 62 -6.60 -3.50 2.64
C CYS A 62 -7.93 -3.47 1.87
N VAL A 63 -8.87 -4.34 2.27
CA VAL A 63 -10.21 -4.40 1.67
C VAL A 63 -10.98 -3.09 1.81
N LYS A 64 -10.69 -2.30 2.86
CA LYS A 64 -11.27 -0.96 3.02
C LYS A 64 -10.90 -0.04 1.86
N CYS A 65 -9.60 0.11 1.54
CA CYS A 65 -9.17 0.94 0.41
C CYS A 65 -9.73 0.41 -0.92
N LEU A 66 -9.81 -0.91 -1.11
CA LEU A 66 -10.41 -1.49 -2.30
C LEU A 66 -11.89 -1.10 -2.45
N ASN A 67 -12.67 -1.18 -1.37
CA ASN A 67 -14.08 -0.83 -1.37
C ASN A 67 -14.29 0.67 -1.58
N ASP A 68 -13.51 1.51 -0.88
CA ASP A 68 -13.54 2.97 -1.04
C ASP A 68 -13.27 3.37 -2.52
N LEU A 69 -12.27 2.77 -3.17
CA LEU A 69 -12.01 2.97 -4.60
C LEU A 69 -13.20 2.56 -5.49
N ARG A 70 -13.78 1.38 -5.24
CA ARG A 70 -14.92 0.87 -6.01
C ARG A 70 -16.17 1.74 -5.86
N PHE A 71 -16.44 2.25 -4.67
CA PHE A 71 -17.59 3.10 -4.43
C PHE A 71 -17.42 4.48 -5.02
N SER A 72 -16.22 5.05 -4.93
CA SER A 72 -15.95 6.35 -5.52
C SER A 72 -16.15 6.36 -7.04
N LEU A 73 -15.67 5.34 -7.76
CA LEU A 73 -15.88 5.26 -9.22
C LEU A 73 -17.34 5.00 -9.62
N LYS A 74 -18.16 4.46 -8.70
CA LYS A 74 -19.61 4.30 -8.91
C LYS A 74 -20.39 5.59 -8.64
N GLY A 75 -19.71 6.71 -8.40
CA GLY A 75 -20.34 7.99 -8.07
C GLY A 75 -21.03 8.01 -6.70
N LYS A 76 -20.71 7.05 -5.82
CA LYS A 76 -21.20 7.08 -4.44
C LYS A 76 -20.31 8.01 -3.62
N GLU A 77 -20.94 8.73 -2.68
CA GLU A 77 -20.36 9.81 -1.85
C GLU A 77 -19.30 9.34 -0.84
N THR A 78 -18.61 8.23 -1.10
CA THR A 78 -17.53 7.71 -0.26
C THR A 78 -16.23 7.79 -1.06
N ALA A 79 -15.63 8.97 -1.08
CA ALA A 79 -14.25 9.14 -1.52
C ALA A 79 -13.30 8.48 -0.50
N LEU A 80 -12.08 8.11 -0.92
CA LEU A 80 -11.02 7.82 0.04
C LEU A 80 -10.85 9.03 0.97
N ARG A 81 -10.39 8.77 2.21
CA ARG A 81 -10.14 9.84 3.21
C ARG A 81 -9.02 10.80 2.80
N PHE A 82 -8.34 10.52 1.68
CA PHE A 82 -7.21 11.26 1.15
C PHE A 82 -7.27 11.25 -0.38
N GLY A 83 -6.81 12.33 -1.01
CA GLY A 83 -6.73 12.45 -2.48
C GLY A 83 -5.40 12.00 -3.09
N VAL A 84 -4.37 11.77 -2.26
CA VAL A 84 -3.03 11.36 -2.69
C VAL A 84 -2.66 10.06 -1.95
N PRO A 85 -2.26 9.00 -2.65
CA PRO A 85 -1.90 7.73 -2.02
C PRO A 85 -0.56 7.84 -1.31
N MET A 86 -0.25 6.87 -0.45
CA MET A 86 1.06 6.79 0.17
C MET A 86 2.17 6.68 -0.90
N THR A 87 3.24 7.47 -0.75
CA THR A 87 4.41 7.39 -1.61
C THR A 87 5.46 6.50 -0.95
N TRP A 88 5.80 5.40 -1.61
CA TRP A 88 6.78 4.44 -1.11
C TRP A 88 8.18 4.75 -1.62
N ARG A 89 9.19 4.37 -0.83
CA ARG A 89 10.61 4.43 -1.20
C ARG A 89 11.29 3.16 -0.70
N GLU A 90 12.39 2.80 -1.33
CA GLU A 90 13.22 1.68 -0.88
C GLU A 90 13.66 1.90 0.57
N PRO A 91 13.39 0.95 1.48
CA PRO A 91 13.81 1.06 2.86
C PRO A 91 15.34 1.03 2.95
N LYS A 92 15.93 2.02 3.64
CA LYS A 92 17.36 2.05 3.95
C LYS A 92 17.56 1.71 5.42
N ASN A 93 18.54 0.86 5.71
CA ASN A 93 18.91 0.61 7.09
C ASN A 93 19.60 1.87 7.64
N PRO A 94 19.26 2.31 8.86
CA PRO A 94 19.90 3.46 9.51
C PRO A 94 21.41 3.29 9.80
N CYS A 95 22.00 2.15 9.47
CA CYS A 95 23.39 1.80 9.81
C CYS A 95 24.33 1.79 8.60
N ASP A 96 23.83 2.08 7.40
CA ASP A 96 24.64 2.19 6.17
C ASP A 96 25.10 3.65 5.90
N ASP A 97 24.97 4.54 6.89
CA ASP A 97 25.50 5.93 6.92
C ASP A 97 26.63 6.07 7.96
#